data_AF-A0A515CW80-F1
#
_entry.id   AF-A0A515CW80-F1
#
_cell.length_a   1.000
_cell.length_b   1.000
_cell.length_c   1.000
_cell.angle_alpha   90.00
_cell.angle_beta   90.00
_cell.angle_gamma   90.00
#
_symmetry.space_group_name_H-M   'P 1'
#
loop_
_entity.id
_entity.type
_entity.pdbx_description
1 polymer ?
#
loop_
_entity_poly.entity_id
_entity_poly.type
_entity_poly.pdbx_seq_one_letter_code
_entity_poly.pdbx_strand_id
1 'polypeptide(L)' 'MPDDNEILERLSATGSTPDSVANLLRCAGYKGMTGIAIRRRLIRLEKEKAVERVRRPDIKKICWAPTTK' A
#
# COMPACT_ATOMS: atom_id res chain seq x y z
N MET A 1 -5.75 14.29 1.76
CA MET A 1 -4.77 13.20 1.90
C MET A 1 -5.59 11.93 2.08
N PRO A 2 -5.26 10.82 1.42
CA PRO A 2 -6.03 9.59 1.59
C PRO A 2 -5.84 9.07 3.03
N ASP A 3 -6.93 8.62 3.64
CA ASP A 3 -6.91 7.99 4.95
C ASP A 3 -6.38 6.55 4.87
N ASP A 4 -6.04 5.99 6.03
CA ASP A 4 -5.45 4.65 6.11
C ASP A 4 -6.39 3.57 5.54
N ASN A 5 -7.70 3.68 5.82
CA ASN A 5 -8.69 2.77 5.25
C ASN A 5 -8.68 2.81 3.72
N GLU A 6 -8.54 4.02 3.16
CA GLU A 6 -8.51 4.17 1.72
C GLU A 6 -7.27 3.53 1.11
N ILE A 7 -6.11 3.66 1.76
CA ILE A 7 -4.88 2.95 1.35
C ILE A 7 -5.08 1.43 1.40
N LEU A 8 -5.70 0.91 2.46
CA LEU A 8 -5.97 -0.52 2.64
C LEU A 8 -6.88 -1.07 1.53
N GLU A 9 -7.94 -0.34 1.15
CA GLU A 9 -8.85 -0.73 0.08
C GLU A 9 -8.19 -0.82 -1.31
N ARG A 10 -7.05 -0.13 -1.51
CA ARG A 10 -6.29 -0.21 -2.78
C ARG A 10 -5.25 -1.34 -2.77
N LEU A 11 -5.03 -2.01 -1.64
CA LEU A 11 -4.13 -3.14 -1.58
C LEU A 11 -4.83 -4.41 -2.06
N SER A 12 -4.22 -5.09 -3.04
CA SER A 12 -4.58 -6.47 -3.36
C SER A 12 -4.22 -7.42 -2.22
N ALA A 13 -5.03 -8.46 -2.02
CA ALA A 13 -4.78 -9.57 -1.11
C ALA A 13 -3.43 -10.28 -1.39
N THR A 14 -3.01 -10.36 -2.65
CA THR A 14 -1.70 -10.96 -3.01
C THR A 14 -0.51 -10.03 -2.76
N GLY A 15 -0.77 -8.78 -2.38
CA GLY A 15 0.22 -7.75 -2.17
C GLY A 15 0.36 -6.78 -3.34
N SER A 16 0.55 -5.51 -2.99
CA SER A 16 0.76 -4.40 -3.91
C SER A 16 2.01 -3.61 -3.57
N THR A 17 2.69 -3.07 -4.58
CA THR A 17 3.82 -2.16 -4.36
C THR A 17 3.32 -0.78 -3.94
N PRO A 18 4.09 -0.03 -3.12
CA PRO A 18 3.73 1.35 -2.77
C PRO A 18 3.52 2.26 -3.99
N ASP A 19 4.29 2.03 -5.06
CA ASP A 19 4.17 2.79 -6.32
C ASP A 19 2.83 2.52 -7.03
N SER A 20 2.38 1.25 -7.05
CA SER A 20 1.09 0.86 -7.63
C SER A 20 -0.06 1.52 -6.88
N VAL A 21 -0.04 1.48 -5.55
CA VAL A 21 -1.07 2.10 -4.70
C VAL A 21 -1.07 3.62 -4.87
N ALA A 22 0.11 4.25 -4.90
CA ALA A 22 0.21 5.68 -5.17
C ALA A 22 -0.40 6.06 -6.53
N ASN A 23 -0.22 5.21 -7.55
CA ASN A 23 -0.83 5.43 -8.86
C ASN A 23 -2.36 5.36 -8.80
N LEU A 24 -2.93 4.34 -8.14
CA LEU A 24 -4.38 4.21 -7.95
C LEU A 24 -4.97 5.42 -7.21
N LEU A 25 -4.29 5.90 -6.18
CA LEU A 25 -4.73 7.07 -5.42
C LEU A 25 -4.64 8.36 -6.25
N ARG A 26 -3.63 8.51 -7.10
CA ARG A 26 -3.58 9.64 -8.04
C ARG A 26 -4.74 9.59 -9.03
N CYS A 27 -5.09 8.41 -9.54
CA CYS A 27 -6.25 8.22 -10.41
C CYS A 27 -7.57 8.57 -9.70
N ALA A 28 -7.66 8.36 -8.39
CA ALA A 28 -8.81 8.76 -7.57
C ALA A 28 -8.83 10.25 -7.19
N GLY A 29 -7.86 11.06 -7.62
CA GLY A 29 -7.81 12.51 -7.38
C GLY A 29 -6.75 12.96 -6.37
N TYR A 30 -6.02 12.05 -5.73
CA TYR A 30 -4.92 12.40 -4.81
C TYR A 30 -3.61 12.71 -5.56
N LYS A 31 -3.60 13.82 -6.30
CA LYS A 31 -2.52 14.21 -7.24
C LYS A 31 -1.11 14.23 -6.64
N GLY A 32 -0.97 14.47 -5.33
CA GLY A 32 0.33 14.52 -4.62
C GLY A 32 0.88 13.18 -4.14
N MET A 33 0.24 12.04 -4.44
CA MET A 33 0.66 10.75 -3.90
C MET A 33 1.89 10.16 -4.60
N THR A 34 2.89 9.83 -3.77
CA THR A 34 4.15 9.19 -4.19
C THR A 34 4.31 7.85 -3.49
N GLY A 35 5.03 6.91 -4.13
CA GLY A 35 5.33 5.62 -3.52
C GLY A 35 6.09 5.74 -2.19
N ILE A 36 6.91 6.78 -2.02
CA ILE A 36 7.63 7.05 -0.76
C ILE A 36 6.65 7.39 0.36
N ALA A 37 5.66 8.25 0.09
CA ALA A 37 4.64 8.61 1.06
C ALA A 37 3.80 7.39 1.48
N ILE A 38 3.37 6.59 0.50
CA ILE A 38 2.63 5.35 0.74
C ILE A 38 3.47 4.35 1.53
N ARG A 39 4.75 4.17 1.18
CA ARG A 39 5.66 3.27 1.91
C ARG A 39 5.79 3.65 3.39
N ARG A 40 5.94 4.95 3.71
CA ARG A 40 6.00 5.42 5.11
C ARG A 40 4.72 5.08 5.87
N ARG A 41 3.57 5.22 5.20
CA ARG A 41 2.27 4.88 5.80
C ARG A 41 2.10 3.38 6.01
N LEU A 42 2.45 2.56 5.02
CA LEU A 42 2.43 1.10 5.12
C LEU A 42 3.34 0.57 6.23
N ILE A 43 4.52 1.16 6.44
CA ILE A 43 5.40 0.80 7.57
C ILE A 43 4.74 1.09 8.93
N ARG A 44 3.96 2.17 9.03
CA ARG A 44 3.19 2.45 10.26
C ARG A 44 2.07 1.42 10.44
N LEU A 45 1.29 1.17 9.39
CA LEU A 45 0.20 0.19 9.40
C LEU A 45 0.70 -1.24 9.69
N GLU A 46 1.93 -1.57 9.28
CA GLU A 46 2.59 -2.84 9.59
C GLU A 46 2.85 -2.97 11.10
N LYS A 47 3.26 -1.90 11.77
CA LYS A 47 3.41 -1.88 13.23
C LYS A 47 2.06 -2.01 13.95
N GLU A 48 1.01 -1.45 13.36
CA GLU A 48 -0.38 -1.54 13.84
C GLU A 48 -1.04 -2.89 13.47
N LYS A 49 -0.31 -3.80 12.79
CA LYS A 49 -0.77 -5.12 12.31
C LYS A 49 -1.95 -5.06 11.32
N ALA A 50 -2.15 -3.91 10.65
CA ALA A 50 -3.17 -3.74 9.62
C ALA A 50 -2.72 -4.21 8.23
N VAL A 51 -1.41 -4.27 7.99
CA VAL A 51 -0.81 -4.84 6.77
C VAL A 51 0.38 -5.72 7.13
N GLU A 52 0.77 -6.59 6.21
CA GLU A 52 2.00 -7.38 6.28
C GLU A 52 2.83 -7.23 5.01
N ARG A 53 4.16 -7.37 5.15
CA ARG A 53 5.05 -7.46 3.98
C ARG A 53 4.93 -8.83 3.35
N VAL A 54 4.67 -8.83 2.05
CA VAL A 54 4.60 -10.06 1.26
C VAL A 54 5.65 -10.03 0.16
N ARG A 55 6.25 -11.20 -0.08
CA ARG A 55 7.21 -11.40 -1.16
C ARG A 55 6.49 -12.03 -2.34
N ARG A 56 6.40 -11.30 -3.45
CA ARG A 56 5.89 -11.83 -4.71
C ARG A 56 7.07 -12.26 -5.59
N PRO A 57 7.14 -13.52 -6.04
CA PRO A 57 8.28 -14.01 -6.84
C PRO A 57 8.46 -13.24 -8.14
N ASP A 58 7.36 -12.80 -8.77
CA ASP A 58 7.36 -12.07 -10.04
C ASP A 58 7.67 -10.57 -9.89
N ILE A 59 7.74 -10.05 -8.66
CA ILE A 59 7.95 -8.62 -8.38
C ILE A 59 9.19 -8.44 -7.51
N LYS A 60 10.23 -7.83 -8.08
CA LYS A 60 11.49 -7.53 -7.37
C LYS A 60 11.35 -6.48 -6.26
N LYS A 61 10.24 -5.74 -6.22
CA LYS A 61 9.94 -4.71 -5.22
C LYS A 61 9.18 -5.29 -4.02
N ILE A 62 9.38 -4.68 -2.85
CA ILE A 62 8.63 -5.03 -1.63
C ILE A 62 7.15 -4.70 -1.84
N CYS A 63 6.29 -5.64 -1.48
CA CYS A 63 4.84 -5.50 -1.51
C CYS A 63 4.26 -5.55 -0.09
N TRP A 64 3.10 -4.95 0.08
CA TRP A 64 2.28 -5.07 1.28
C TRP A 64 0.91 -5.62 0.91
N ALA A 65 0.36 -6.48 1.77
CA ALA A 65 -1.00 -6.98 1.70
C ALA A 65 -1.75 -6.58 2.98
N PRO A 66 -3.07 -6.38 2.93
CA PRO A 66 -3.86 -6.19 4.14
C PRO A 66 -3.82 -7.48 4.97
N THR A 67 -3.63 -7.37 6.28
CA THR A 67 -3.77 -8.51 7.19
C THR A 67 -5.26 -8.75 7.36
N THR A 68 -5.85 -9.57 6.49
CA THR A 68 -7.21 -10.06 6.70
C THR A 68 -7.24 -10.87 7.99
N LYS A 69 -8.12 -10.50 8.93
CA LYS A 69 -8.62 -11.45 9.93
C LYS A 69 -9.45 -12.52 9.25
#